data_AF-V6TC79-F1
#
_entry.id   AF-V6TC79-F1
#
_cell.length_a   1.000
_cell.length_b   1.000
_cell.length_c   1.000
_cell.angle_alpha   90.00
_cell.angle_beta   90.00
_cell.angle_gamma   90.00
#
_symmetry.space_group_name_H-M   'P 1'
#
loop_
_entity.id
_entity.type
_entity.pdbx_description
1 polymer ?
#
loop_
_entity_poly.entity_id
_entity_poly.type
_entity_poly.pdbx_seq_one_letter_code
_entity_poly.pdbx_strand_id
1 'polypeptide(L)'
;MLVLLLFSIALGCALGTPFTNEPEHGMGVRFTRRGLEKFCQKGYSIIPDVISALPAFPEIPITVGTLQITLSNIRPRAVRVSTMKVYLQDNNFVKMEARDGIMQISMRLKTTITGITGTVD
;
A
#
# COMPACT_ATOMS: atom_id res chain seq x y z
N MET A 1 -5.09 -19.96 48.18
CA MET A 1 -6.09 -19.49 47.18
C MET A 1 -5.49 -18.54 46.14
N LEU A 2 -4.75 -17.50 46.54
CA LEU A 2 -4.16 -16.51 45.60
C LEU A 2 -3.13 -17.11 44.61
N VAL A 3 -2.32 -18.07 45.05
CA VAL A 3 -1.30 -18.74 44.22
C VAL A 3 -1.92 -19.64 43.14
N LEU A 4 -3.05 -20.28 43.44
CA LEU A 4 -3.81 -21.07 42.47
C LEU A 4 -4.48 -20.19 41.40
N LEU A 5 -4.94 -19.01 41.79
CA LEU A 5 -5.48 -17.99 40.87
C LEU A 5 -4.42 -17.43 39.92
N LEU A 6 -3.20 -17.22 40.40
CA LEU A 6 -2.09 -16.76 39.55
C LEU A 6 -1.65 -17.83 38.54
N PHE A 7 -1.67 -19.10 38.93
CA PHE A 7 -1.37 -20.21 38.03
C PHE A 7 -2.42 -20.39 36.93
N SER A 8 -3.71 -20.20 37.24
CA SER A 8 -4.78 -20.30 36.23
C SER A 8 -4.78 -19.12 35.25
N ILE A 9 -4.43 -17.92 35.70
CA ILE A 9 -4.27 -16.74 34.83
C ILE A 9 -3.03 -16.91 33.92
N ALA A 10 -1.92 -17.44 34.46
CA ALA A 10 -0.72 -17.73 33.67
C ALA A 10 -0.95 -18.83 32.61
N LEU A 11 -1.76 -19.85 32.93
CA LEU A 11 -2.15 -20.89 31.97
C LEU A 11 -3.09 -20.37 30.87
N GLY A 12 -3.99 -19.43 31.21
CA GLY A 12 -4.90 -18.80 30.25
C GLY A 12 -4.20 -17.91 29.22
N CYS A 13 -3.06 -17.31 29.57
CA CYS A 13 -2.26 -16.51 28.63
C CYS A 13 -1.44 -17.33 27.62
N ALA A 14 -1.21 -18.63 27.86
CA ALA A 14 -0.40 -19.46 26.98
C ALA A 14 -1.20 -20.10 25.81
N LEU A 15 -2.53 -20.02 25.83
CA LEU A 15 -3.43 -20.70 24.88
C LEU A 15 -4.20 -19.76 23.93
N GLY A 16 -3.85 -18.47 23.91
CA GLY A 16 -4.49 -17.49 23.04
C GLY A 16 -4.10 -17.60 21.57
N THR A 17 -4.47 -18.69 20.89
CA THR A 17 -4.64 -18.63 19.44
C THR A 17 -5.97 -17.92 19.15
N PRO A 18 -6.02 -16.93 18.24
CA PRO A 18 -7.19 -16.05 18.04
C PRO A 18 -8.41 -16.73 17.39
N PHE A 19 -8.47 -18.06 17.37
CA PHE A 19 -9.56 -18.83 16.80
C PHE A 19 -10.09 -19.80 17.86
N THR A 20 -11.21 -19.46 18.47
CA THR A 20 -11.86 -20.22 19.55
C THR A 20 -12.76 -21.35 19.06
N ASN A 21 -12.96 -21.50 17.76
CA ASN A 21 -13.81 -22.55 17.20
C ASN A 21 -13.03 -23.31 16.11
N GLU A 22 -12.69 -24.58 16.38
CA GLU A 22 -12.50 -25.53 15.28
C GLU A 22 -13.84 -25.62 14.52
N PRO A 23 -13.86 -25.50 13.19
CA PRO A 23 -15.11 -25.64 12.45
C PRO A 23 -15.59 -27.08 12.60
N GLU A 24 -16.74 -27.31 13.24
CA GLU A 24 -17.32 -28.66 13.42
C GLU A 24 -17.48 -29.40 12.08
N HIS A 25 -17.69 -28.67 10.98
CA HIS A 25 -17.57 -29.15 9.60
C HIS A 25 -17.10 -28.01 8.70
N GLY A 26 -15.93 -28.15 8.05
CA GLY A 26 -15.44 -27.17 7.09
C GLY A 26 -14.00 -27.37 6.64
N MET A 27 -13.61 -26.66 5.58
CA MET A 27 -12.24 -26.64 5.07
C MET A 27 -11.57 -25.33 5.49
N GLY A 28 -10.56 -25.42 6.35
CA GLY A 28 -9.71 -24.29 6.72
C GLY A 28 -8.48 -24.23 5.81
N VAL A 29 -8.27 -23.09 5.13
CA VAL A 29 -7.04 -22.86 4.37
C VAL A 29 -6.09 -22.03 5.24
N ARG A 30 -4.95 -22.63 5.63
CA ARG A 30 -3.89 -21.93 6.36
C ARG A 30 -2.76 -21.55 5.42
N PHE A 31 -2.52 -20.25 5.27
CA PHE A 31 -1.36 -19.76 4.55
C PHE A 31 -0.15 -19.73 5.47
N THR A 32 0.95 -20.35 5.04
CA THR A 32 2.24 -20.17 5.71
C THR A 32 2.81 -18.80 5.38
N ARG A 33 3.72 -18.27 6.21
CA ARG A 33 4.41 -17.01 5.94
C ARG A 33 5.05 -17.00 4.54
N ARG A 34 5.74 -18.09 4.17
CA ARG A 34 6.33 -18.26 2.83
C ARG A 34 5.28 -18.31 1.72
N GLY A 35 4.14 -18.94 1.98
CA GLY A 35 3.01 -18.99 1.05
C GLY A 35 2.43 -17.60 0.79
N LEU A 36 2.25 -16.81 1.85
CA LEU A 36 1.78 -15.42 1.75
C LEU A 36 2.78 -14.53 1.04
N GLU A 37 4.08 -14.67 1.33
CA GLU A 37 5.15 -13.94 0.62
C GLU A 37 5.12 -14.23 -0.89
N LYS A 38 4.93 -15.50 -1.28
CA LYS A 38 4.83 -15.90 -2.70
C LYS A 38 3.52 -15.46 -3.36
N PHE A 39 2.41 -15.51 -2.65
CA PHE A 39 1.13 -14.99 -3.12
C PHE A 39 1.23 -13.49 -3.38
N CYS A 40 1.77 -12.75 -2.41
CA CYS A 40 2.01 -11.31 -2.53
C CYS A 40 2.94 -11.00 -3.70
N GLN A 41 4.04 -11.75 -3.87
CA GLN A 41 4.95 -11.58 -5.02
C GLN A 41 4.22 -11.68 -6.38
N LYS A 42 3.21 -12.56 -6.51
CA LYS A 42 2.38 -12.66 -7.72
C LYS A 42 1.32 -11.56 -7.79
N GLY A 43 0.59 -11.30 -6.71
CA GLY A 43 -0.43 -10.25 -6.65
C GLY A 43 0.13 -8.85 -6.94
N TYR A 44 1.39 -8.59 -6.61
CA TYR A 44 2.04 -7.31 -6.86
C TYR A 44 2.49 -7.08 -8.30
N SER A 45 2.52 -8.11 -9.14
CA SER A 45 2.67 -7.89 -10.58
C SER A 45 1.53 -7.06 -11.17
N ILE A 46 0.37 -7.03 -10.50
CA ILE A 46 -0.84 -6.32 -10.91
C ILE A 46 -0.86 -4.87 -10.38
N ILE A 47 -0.11 -4.57 -9.30
CA ILE A 47 -0.09 -3.21 -8.72
C ILE A 47 0.33 -2.14 -9.74
N PRO A 48 1.39 -2.33 -10.56
CA PRO A 48 1.74 -1.38 -11.62
C PRO A 48 0.58 -1.07 -12.56
N ASP A 49 -0.17 -2.10 -12.97
CA ASP A 49 -1.31 -1.96 -13.87
C ASP A 49 -2.44 -1.18 -13.21
N VAL A 50 -2.75 -1.49 -11.95
CA VAL A 50 -3.77 -0.77 -11.16
C VAL A 50 -3.39 0.70 -10.97
N ILE A 51 -2.12 0.99 -10.64
CA ILE A 51 -1.66 2.37 -10.48
C ILE A 51 -1.73 3.11 -11.81
N SER A 52 -1.34 2.49 -12.93
CA SER A 52 -1.42 3.11 -14.26
C SER A 52 -2.85 3.40 -14.72
N ALA A 53 -3.83 2.68 -14.17
CA ALA A 53 -5.26 2.86 -14.43
C ALA A 53 -5.91 3.93 -13.53
N LEU A 54 -5.18 4.52 -12.58
CA LEU A 54 -5.72 5.57 -11.73
C LEU A 54 -6.12 6.80 -12.57
N PRO A 55 -7.22 7.49 -12.19
CA PRO A 55 -7.62 8.72 -12.85
C PRO A 55 -6.52 9.79 -12.71
N ALA A 56 -6.52 10.73 -13.66
CA ALA A 56 -5.62 11.87 -13.58
C ALA A 56 -5.85 12.64 -12.28
N PHE A 57 -4.76 13.05 -11.63
CA PHE A 57 -4.86 13.90 -10.45
C PHE A 57 -5.47 15.26 -10.82
N PRO A 58 -6.15 15.91 -9.87
CA PRO A 58 -6.70 17.24 -10.07
C PRO A 58 -5.60 18.23 -10.46
N GLU A 59 -5.98 19.28 -11.19
CA GLU A 59 -5.06 20.32 -11.60
C GLU A 59 -4.49 21.05 -10.37
N ILE A 60 -3.18 21.28 -10.38
CA ILE A 60 -2.47 21.96 -9.29
C ILE A 60 -2.01 23.33 -9.80
N PRO A 61 -2.70 24.42 -9.41
CA PRO A 61 -2.25 25.77 -9.71
C PRO A 61 -1.13 26.18 -8.74
N ILE A 62 -0.03 26.68 -9.29
CA ILE A 62 1.12 27.23 -8.56
C ILE A 62 1.35 28.64 -9.05
N THR A 63 1.23 29.63 -8.17
CA THR A 63 1.43 31.05 -8.50
C THR A 63 2.66 31.58 -7.76
N VAL A 64 3.63 32.12 -8.50
CA VAL A 64 4.84 32.74 -7.94
C VAL A 64 5.03 34.12 -8.58
N GLY A 65 4.57 35.18 -7.90
CA GLY A 65 4.59 36.53 -8.46
C GLY A 65 3.73 36.65 -9.72
N THR A 66 4.32 37.07 -10.85
CA THR A 66 3.64 37.17 -12.17
C THR A 66 3.65 35.85 -12.96
N LEU A 67 4.33 34.83 -12.45
CA LEU A 67 4.40 33.49 -13.03
C LEU A 67 3.21 32.66 -12.54
N GLN A 68 2.33 32.25 -13.44
CA GLN A 68 1.29 31.28 -13.17
C GLN A 68 1.68 29.95 -13.81
N ILE A 69 1.81 28.91 -13.02
CA ILE A 69 2.05 27.54 -13.47
C ILE A 69 0.81 26.72 -13.15
N THR A 70 0.35 25.91 -14.11
CA THR A 70 -0.70 24.93 -13.90
C THR A 70 -0.17 23.57 -14.31
N LEU A 71 -0.09 22.66 -13.34
CA LEU A 71 0.16 21.25 -13.60
C LEU A 71 -1.18 20.58 -13.85
N SER A 72 -1.39 20.02 -15.03
CA SER A 72 -2.62 19.32 -15.41
C SER A 72 -2.32 17.94 -15.98
N ASN A 73 -3.33 17.08 -16.04
CA ASN A 73 -3.21 15.73 -16.59
C ASN A 73 -2.07 14.90 -15.97
N ILE A 74 -1.83 15.06 -14.67
CA ILE A 74 -0.82 14.31 -13.94
C ILE A 74 -1.29 12.85 -13.86
N ARG A 75 -0.60 11.94 -14.55
CA ARG A 75 -0.93 10.51 -14.58
C ARG A 75 0.31 9.68 -14.29
N PRO A 76 0.22 8.71 -13.36
CA PRO A 76 1.24 7.68 -13.25
C PRO A 76 1.18 6.80 -14.51
N ARG A 77 2.30 6.65 -15.21
CA ARG A 77 2.39 5.86 -16.45
C ARG A 77 2.93 4.47 -16.19
N ALA A 78 3.91 4.37 -15.30
CA ALA A 78 4.51 3.11 -14.94
C ALA A 78 5.02 3.19 -13.51
N VAL A 79 4.83 2.10 -12.77
CA VAL A 79 5.46 1.90 -11.46
C VAL A 79 6.23 0.60 -11.51
N ARG A 80 7.49 0.64 -11.11
CA ARG A 80 8.33 -0.54 -10.93
C ARG A 80 8.78 -0.57 -9.49
N VAL A 81 8.73 -1.74 -8.87
CA VAL A 81 9.18 -1.93 -7.48
C VAL A 81 10.22 -3.04 -7.48
N SER A 82 11.43 -2.75 -6.98
CA SER A 82 12.53 -3.72 -7.03
C SER A 82 12.50 -4.69 -5.85
N THR A 83 12.16 -4.19 -4.66
CA THR A 83 12.11 -5.01 -3.44
C THR A 83 10.77 -4.84 -2.73
N MET A 84 10.12 -5.95 -2.39
CA MET A 84 8.96 -5.93 -1.48
C MET A 84 9.13 -6.91 -0.32
N LYS A 85 8.71 -6.47 0.86
CA LYS A 85 8.67 -7.28 2.07
C LYS A 85 7.28 -7.22 2.67
N VAL A 86 6.79 -8.38 3.10
CA VAL A 86 5.50 -8.53 3.73
C VAL A 86 5.72 -8.97 5.17
N TYR A 87 5.09 -8.26 6.09
CA TYR A 87 5.17 -8.52 7.51
C TYR A 87 3.76 -8.79 8.03
N LEU A 88 3.60 -9.94 8.69
CA LEU A 88 2.42 -10.20 9.51
C LEU A 88 2.63 -9.46 10.83
N GLN A 89 1.72 -8.55 11.16
CA GLN A 89 1.70 -7.87 12.46
C GLN A 89 0.75 -8.60 13.41
N ASP A 90 1.02 -8.49 14.71
CA ASP A 90 0.32 -9.24 15.77
C ASP A 90 -1.16 -8.85 15.99
N ASN A 91 -1.72 -8.00 15.12
CA ASN A 91 -3.11 -7.54 15.15
C ASN A 91 -3.90 -7.93 13.90
N ASN A 92 -3.58 -9.05 13.24
CA ASN A 92 -4.18 -9.50 11.97
C ASN A 92 -4.00 -8.52 10.79
N PHE A 93 -3.10 -7.56 10.91
CA PHE A 93 -2.73 -6.67 9.83
C PHE A 93 -1.55 -7.22 9.04
N VAL A 94 -1.63 -7.07 7.72
CA VAL A 94 -0.52 -7.35 6.82
C VAL A 94 0.13 -6.02 6.46
N LYS A 95 1.34 -5.77 6.97
CA LYS A 95 2.14 -4.61 6.55
C LYS A 95 2.92 -4.98 5.30
N MET A 96 2.80 -4.13 4.29
CA MET A 96 3.51 -4.28 3.03
C MET A 96 4.52 -3.13 2.90
N GLU A 97 5.79 -3.46 2.68
CA GLU A 97 6.84 -2.47 2.42
C GLU A 97 7.39 -2.68 1.02
N ALA A 98 7.31 -1.64 0.19
CA ALA A 98 7.97 -1.55 -1.11
C ALA A 98 9.20 -0.65 -0.99
N ARG A 99 10.34 -1.10 -1.51
CA ARG A 99 11.62 -0.36 -1.52
C ARG A 99 12.21 -0.36 -2.92
N ASP A 100 13.01 0.68 -3.17
CA ASP A 100 13.77 0.86 -4.41
C ASP A 100 12.86 0.81 -5.65
N GLY A 101 11.75 1.54 -5.56
CA GLY A 101 10.79 1.66 -6.64
C GLY A 101 11.04 2.88 -7.51
N ILE A 102 10.65 2.79 -8.78
CA ILE A 102 10.65 3.88 -9.75
C ILE A 102 9.21 4.12 -10.18
N MET A 103 8.77 5.37 -10.11
CA MET A 103 7.47 5.80 -10.63
C MET A 103 7.69 6.82 -11.74
N GLN A 104 7.13 6.52 -12.91
CA GLN A 104 7.09 7.44 -14.03
C GLN A 104 5.74 8.15 -14.04
N ILE A 105 5.77 9.48 -14.11
CA ILE A 105 4.59 10.34 -14.15
C ILE A 105 4.64 11.14 -15.44
N SER A 106 3.53 11.20 -16.17
CA SER A 106 3.32 12.17 -17.25
C SER A 106 2.49 13.32 -16.72
N MET A 107 2.83 14.56 -17.08
CA MET A 107 2.08 15.74 -16.68
C MET A 107 2.20 16.80 -17.76
N ARG A 108 1.13 17.59 -17.93
CA ARG A 108 1.15 18.79 -18.76
C ARG A 108 1.47 19.99 -17.88
N LEU A 109 2.48 20.75 -18.25
CA LEU A 109 2.85 22.01 -17.64
C LEU A 109 2.33 23.15 -18.52
N LYS A 110 1.43 23.97 -17.97
CA LYS A 110 1.05 25.26 -18.58
C LYS A 110 1.69 26.37 -17.77
N THR A 111 2.31 27.33 -18.45
CA THR A 111 2.96 28.47 -17.80
C THR A 111 2.51 29.77 -18.46
N THR A 112 2.15 30.75 -17.64
CA THR A 112 1.80 32.11 -18.06
C THR A 112 2.72 33.10 -17.39
N ILE A 113 3.39 33.95 -18.16
CA ILE A 113 4.20 35.08 -17.66
C ILE A 113 3.74 36.33 -18.39
N THR A 114 3.14 37.28 -17.66
CA THR A 114 2.79 38.62 -18.17
C THR A 114 2.14 38.61 -19.56
N GLY A 115 1.17 37.72 -19.77
CA GLY A 115 0.42 37.57 -21.03
C GLY A 115 0.99 36.56 -22.04
N ILE A 116 2.23 36.09 -21.87
CA ILE A 116 2.82 35.02 -22.68
C ILE A 116 2.44 33.68 -22.08
N THR A 117 1.85 32.79 -22.87
CA THR A 117 1.50 31.42 -22.46
C THR A 117 2.35 30.40 -23.20
N GLY A 118 2.87 29.42 -22.46
CA GLY A 118 3.59 28.26 -22.98
C GLY A 118 3.01 26.97 -22.40
N THR A 119 3.02 25.90 -23.17
CA THR A 119 2.60 24.57 -22.74
C THR A 119 3.66 23.54 -23.08
N VAL A 120 3.96 22.64 -22.14
CA VAL A 120 4.89 21.51 -22.30
C VAL A 120 4.16 20.25 -21.83
N ASP A 121 4.29 19.17 -22.60
CA ASP A 121 3.68 17.85 -22.35
C ASP A 121 4.71 16.80 -21.89
#